data_AF-A0A2W4RDR7-F1
#
_entry.id   AF-A0A2W4RDR7-F1
#
_cell.length_a   1.000
_cell.length_b   1.000
_cell.length_c   1.000
_cell.angle_alpha   90.00
_cell.angle_beta   90.00
_cell.angle_gamma   90.00
#
_symmetry.space_group_name_H-M   'P 1'
#
loop_
_entity.id
_entity.type
_entity.pdbx_description
1 polymer ?
#
loop_
_entity_poly.entity_id
_entity_poly.type
_entity_poly.pdbx_seq_one_letter_code
_entity_poly.pdbx_strand_id
1 'polypeptide(L)' 'MWKEWVEDVKNYVANPDEKAIAGIVRYCGIALRNRDSSLVSFSDKEELARVRENFLK' A
#
# COMPACT_ATOMS: atom_id res chain seq x y z
N MET A 1 -14.52 2.01 0.71
CA MET A 1 -13.44 1.13 0.19
C MET A 1 -12.04 1.74 0.23
N TRP A 2 -11.70 2.89 -0.38
CA TRP A 2 -10.39 3.53 -0.13
C TRP A 2 -10.40 4.57 1.00
N LYS A 3 -11.55 5.21 1.24
CA LYS A 3 -11.74 6.18 2.34
C LYS A 3 -11.52 5.60 3.73
N GLU A 4 -11.73 4.30 3.91
CA GLU A 4 -11.47 3.60 5.18
C GLU A 4 -9.97 3.57 5.48
N TRP A 5 -9.12 3.44 4.46
CA TRP A 5 -7.66 3.46 4.62
C TRP A 5 -7.10 4.83 4.96
N VAL A 6 -7.84 5.91 4.71
CA VAL A 6 -7.38 7.28 4.99
C VAL A 6 -7.20 7.49 6.49
N GLU A 7 -8.14 7.00 7.32
CA GLU A 7 -8.02 7.09 8.78
C GLU A 7 -6.86 6.24 9.31
N ASP A 8 -6.63 5.06 8.73
CA ASP A 8 -5.50 4.21 9.13
C ASP A 8 -4.16 4.87 8.79
N VAL A 9 -4.04 5.50 7.62
CA VAL A 9 -2.82 6.18 7.18
C VAL A 9 -2.52 7.44 8.00
N LYS A 10 -3.54 8.11 8.56
CA LYS A 10 -3.33 9.26 9.47
C LYS A 10 -2.51 8.92 10.72
N ASN A 11 -2.47 7.65 11.13
CA ASN A 11 -1.60 7.21 12.22
C ASN A 11 -0.10 7.31 11.89
N TYR A 12 0.25 7.39 10.60
CA TYR A 12 1.63 7.39 10.12
C TYR A 12 2.01 8.71 9.40
N VAL A 13 1.03 9.40 8.80
CA VAL A 13 1.24 10.64 8.04
C VAL A 13 0.14 11.66 8.35
N ALA A 14 0.51 12.85 8.81
CA ALA A 14 -0.46 13.87 9.26
C ALA A 14 -1.41 14.38 8.17
N ASN A 15 -0.92 14.50 6.92
CA ASN A 15 -1.70 14.92 5.77
C ASN A 15 -1.62 13.85 4.66
N PRO A 16 -2.44 12.79 4.72
CA PRO A 16 -2.40 11.73 3.72
C PRO A 16 -2.84 12.23 2.34
N ASP A 17 -2.15 11.80 1.29
CA ASP A 17 -2.60 12.00 -0.08
C ASP A 17 -3.65 10.94 -0.44
N GLU A 18 -4.92 11.35 -0.40
CA GLU A 18 -6.06 10.50 -0.75
C GLU A 18 -5.99 9.91 -2.17
N LYS A 19 -5.39 10.62 -3.13
CA LYS A 19 -5.22 10.11 -4.50
C LYS A 19 -4.18 9.01 -4.55
N ALA A 20 -3.07 9.17 -3.82
CA ALA A 20 -2.06 8.13 -3.70
C ALA A 20 -2.63 6.87 -3.03
N ILE A 21 -3.39 7.04 -1.92
CA ILE A 21 -4.07 5.93 -1.23
C ILE A 21 -5.02 5.20 -2.18
N ALA A 22 -5.86 5.95 -2.91
CA ALA A 22 -6.77 5.36 -3.88
C ALA A 22 -6.03 4.58 -4.99
N GLY A 23 -4.87 5.09 -5.45
CA GLY A 23 -4.00 4.41 -6.40
C GLY A 23 -3.45 3.08 -5.87
N ILE A 24 -2.94 3.07 -4.63
CA ILE A 24 -2.43 1.86 -3.97
C ILE A 24 -3.54 0.82 -3.79
N VAL A 25 -4.71 1.22 -3.26
CA VAL A 25 -5.85 0.31 -3.05
C VAL A 25 -6.32 -0.28 -4.38
N ARG A 26 -6.33 0.51 -5.46
CA ARG A 26 -6.69 0.03 -6.80
C ARG A 26 -5.66 -0.95 -7.37
N TYR A 27 -4.36 -0.67 -7.19
CA TYR A 27 -3.29 -1.53 -7.68
C TYR A 27 -3.23 -2.87 -6.94
N CYS A 28 -3.23 -2.84 -5.60
CA CYS A 28 -3.13 -4.04 -4.78
C CYS A 28 -4.43 -4.87 -4.77
N GLY A 29 -5.60 -4.22 -4.88
CA GLY A 29 -6.89 -4.89 -5.07
C GLY A 29 -7.15 -6.05 -4.09
N ILE A 30 -7.26 -7.28 -4.62
CA ILE A 30 -7.52 -8.47 -3.81
C ILE A 30 -6.38 -8.84 -2.85
N ALA A 31 -5.14 -8.40 -3.11
CA ALA A 31 -4.00 -8.66 -2.25
C ALA A 31 -4.19 -8.05 -0.85
N LEU A 32 -4.94 -6.95 -0.74
CA LEU A 32 -5.24 -6.32 0.55
C LEU A 32 -6.27 -7.10 1.40
N ARG A 33 -6.94 -8.11 0.83
CA ARG A 33 -7.95 -8.92 1.57
C ARG A 33 -7.32 -10.04 2.40
N ASN A 34 -6.09 -10.43 2.09
CA ASN A 34 -5.34 -11.40 2.87
C ASN A 34 -4.26 -10.65 3.66
N ARG A 35 -4.20 -10.91 4.97
CA ARG A 35 -3.25 -10.28 5.89
C ARG A 35 -1.81 -10.44 5.42
N ASP A 36 -1.43 -11.62 4.93
CA ASP A 36 -0.05 -11.89 4.54
C ASP A 36 0.36 -11.05 3.31
N SER A 37 -0.48 -11.06 2.26
CA SER A 37 -0.24 -10.26 1.05
C SER A 37 -0.53 -8.76 1.19
N SER A 38 -1.06 -8.33 2.34
CA SER A 38 -1.25 -6.90 2.66
C SER A 38 -0.02 -6.23 3.26
N LEU A 39 1.01 -7.01 3.60
CA LEU A 39 2.25 -6.52 4.20
C LEU A 39 3.41 -6.71 3.22
N VAL A 40 4.46 -5.91 3.41
CA VAL A 40 5.72 -5.99 2.65
C VAL A 40 6.87 -6.15 3.63
N SER A 41 7.71 -7.17 3.43
CA SER A 41 8.90 -7.38 4.25
C SER A 41 10.01 -6.42 3.84
N PHE A 42 10.26 -5.42 4.68
CA PHE A 42 11.36 -4.46 4.45
C PHE A 42 12.76 -5.08 4.54
N SER A 43 12.89 -6.25 5.18
CA SER A 43 14.14 -7.01 5.22
C SER A 43 14.39 -7.83 3.96
N ASP A 44 13.36 -8.07 3.14
CA ASP A 44 13.47 -8.82 1.89
C ASP A 44 13.74 -7.86 0.72
N LYS A 45 14.96 -7.92 0.19
CA LYS A 45 15.38 -7.06 -0.92
C LYS A 45 14.67 -7.41 -2.23
N GLU A 46 14.31 -8.67 -2.45
CA GLU A 46 13.58 -9.08 -3.66
C GLU A 46 12.14 -8.58 -3.62
N GLU A 47 11.53 -8.62 -2.44
CA GLU A 47 10.18 -8.08 -2.25
C GLU A 47 10.14 -6.56 -2.48
N LEU A 48 11.10 -5.81 -1.93
CA LEU A 48 11.24 -4.38 -2.18
C LEU A 48 11.47 -4.07 -3.67
N ALA A 49 12.28 -4.89 -4.36
CA ALA A 49 12.51 -4.74 -5.80
C ALA A 49 11.21 -4.92 -6.59
N ARG A 50 10.37 -5.90 -6.25
CA ARG A 50 9.06 -6.09 -6.89
C ARG A 50 8.13 -4.91 -6.71
N VAL A 51 8.07 -4.30 -5.52
CA VAL A 51 7.26 -3.10 -5.29
C VAL A 51 7.77 -1.94 -6.16
N ARG A 52 9.09 -1.72 -6.20
CA ARG A 52 9.67 -0.66 -7.02
C ARG A 52 9.36 -0.86 -8.51
N GLU A 53 9.60 -2.05 -9.03
CA GLU A 53 9.51 -2.34 -10.46
C GLU A 53 8.08 -2.35 -10.98
N ASN A 54 7.11 -2.74 -10.15
CA ASN A 54 5.72 -2.91 -10.61
C ASN A 54 4.74 -1.82 -10.12
N PHE A 55 5.11 -1.01 -9.12
CA PHE A 55 4.26 0.07 -8.59
C PHE A 55 4.86 1.48 -8.76
N LEU A 56 6.18 1.64 -8.64
CA LEU A 56 6.82 2.98 -8.66
C LEU A 56 7.36 3.41 -10.03
N LYS A 57 7.53 2.48 -10.98
CA LYS A 57 7.89 2.78 -12.37
C LYS A 57 6.66 3.16 -13.20
#